data_AF-A0A179FR90-F1
#
_entry.id   AF-A0A179FR90-F1
#
_cell.length_a   1.000
_cell.length_b   1.000
_cell.length_c   1.000
_cell.angle_alpha   90.00
_cell.angle_beta   90.00
_cell.angle_gamma   90.00
#
_symmetry.space_group_name_H-M   'P 1'
#
loop_
_entity.id
_entity.type
_entity.pdbx_description
1 polymer ?
#
loop_
_entity_poly.entity_id
_entity_poly.type
_entity_poly.pdbx_seq_one_letter_code
_entity_poly.pdbx_strand_id
1 'polypeptide(L)'
;MPLARKKSLRTSRTPPSLIANQFVSRFIASENALICSGCVAVDPKRHKVAFIHDAAKGINQLPKGRKNIGEDIHAAALRETQEETGLTVTPLTLRAATRATPTEDMLREYVDPEEIKQETTEDEEGWEDVHEDTMASLPGASGLTNWVQHCEPIGITTHLCEETLAHKVIFWYAAQADSTIPPRQDTREHWEQQYELKWVDAREAAKLMTFEADGQAIEKALSDMRRSGYEI
;
A
#
# COMPACT_ATOMS: atom_id res chain seq x y z
N MET A 1 51.66 -34.65 -28.41
CA MET A 1 51.16 -33.47 -27.68
C MET A 1 49.68 -33.67 -27.41
N PRO A 2 49.20 -33.55 -26.16
CA PRO A 2 47.83 -33.94 -25.80
C PRO A 2 46.82 -32.80 -26.00
N LEU A 3 45.62 -33.17 -26.47
CA LEU A 3 44.44 -32.30 -26.60
C LEU A 3 43.92 -31.89 -25.22
N ALA A 4 43.77 -30.58 -25.00
CA ALA A 4 43.26 -30.02 -23.75
C ALA A 4 41.77 -30.34 -23.55
N ARG A 5 41.44 -30.98 -22.42
CA ARG A 5 40.08 -31.23 -21.92
C ARG A 5 39.40 -29.89 -21.61
N LYS A 6 38.31 -29.55 -22.31
CA LYS A 6 37.42 -28.45 -21.90
C LYS A 6 36.75 -28.83 -20.57
N LYS A 7 37.08 -28.13 -19.49
CA LYS A 7 36.37 -28.23 -18.20
C LYS A 7 34.98 -27.62 -18.37
N SER A 8 33.95 -28.44 -18.23
CA SER A 8 32.57 -27.98 -18.06
C SER A 8 32.47 -27.33 -16.68
N LEU A 9 32.35 -26.00 -16.66
CA LEU A 9 31.94 -25.25 -15.48
C LEU A 9 30.44 -25.49 -15.29
N ARG A 10 30.08 -26.58 -14.61
CA ARG A 10 28.78 -26.69 -13.97
C ARG A 10 28.77 -25.67 -12.83
N THR A 11 28.16 -24.52 -13.07
CA THR A 11 27.73 -23.64 -11.99
C THR A 11 26.60 -24.38 -11.28
N SER A 12 26.87 -24.91 -10.09
CA SER A 12 25.80 -25.33 -9.19
C SER A 12 25.04 -24.07 -8.79
N ARG A 13 23.91 -23.80 -9.45
CA ARG A 13 22.90 -22.89 -8.92
C ARG A 13 22.33 -23.57 -7.68
N THR A 14 22.92 -23.29 -6.52
CA THR A 14 22.20 -23.46 -5.27
C THR A 14 21.00 -22.53 -5.34
N PRO A 15 19.75 -23.02 -5.27
CA PRO A 15 18.62 -22.11 -5.16
C PRO A 15 18.82 -21.22 -3.93
N PRO A 16 18.48 -19.92 -4.00
CA PRO A 16 18.54 -19.07 -2.81
C PRO A 16 17.72 -19.77 -1.73
N SER A 17 18.33 -19.99 -0.56
CA SER A 17 17.63 -20.57 0.57
C SER A 17 16.44 -19.65 0.87
N LEU A 18 15.23 -20.10 0.53
CA LEU A 18 14.01 -19.47 1.02
C LEU A 18 14.14 -19.38 2.53
N ILE A 19 14.13 -18.16 3.06
CA ILE A 19 14.42 -17.88 4.47
C ILE A 19 13.29 -18.53 5.28
N ALA A 20 13.55 -19.70 5.86
CA ALA A 20 12.59 -20.49 6.66
C ALA A 20 11.91 -19.67 7.79
N ASN A 21 12.49 -18.53 8.16
CA ASN A 21 11.99 -17.65 9.20
C ASN A 21 10.87 -16.67 8.76
N GLN A 22 10.55 -16.57 7.47
CA GLN A 22 9.48 -15.70 6.97
C GLN A 22 8.07 -16.30 7.15
N PHE A 23 7.97 -17.62 7.32
CA PHE A 23 6.70 -18.34 7.52
C PHE A 23 6.36 -18.55 9.00
N VAL A 24 7.15 -17.99 9.93
CA VAL A 24 6.94 -18.14 11.37
C VAL A 24 6.07 -17.00 11.89
N SER A 25 4.89 -17.35 12.40
CA SER A 25 3.98 -16.39 13.05
C SER A 25 4.65 -15.69 14.23
N ARG A 26 4.45 -14.37 14.33
CA ARG A 26 4.90 -13.56 15.46
C ARG A 26 3.69 -12.96 16.18
N PHE A 27 3.67 -13.12 17.50
CA PHE A 27 2.70 -12.46 18.36
C PHE A 27 3.32 -11.21 18.98
N ILE A 28 2.63 -10.07 18.88
CA ILE A 28 3.01 -8.81 19.51
C ILE A 28 1.83 -8.38 20.38
N ALA A 29 2.06 -8.27 21.69
CA ALA A 29 1.06 -7.82 22.64
C ALA A 29 0.69 -6.35 22.37
N SER A 30 -0.55 -5.95 22.69
CA SER A 30 -1.10 -4.63 22.35
C SER A 30 -0.29 -3.45 22.88
N GLU A 31 0.28 -3.57 24.08
CA GLU A 31 1.13 -2.57 24.71
C GLU A 31 2.46 -2.37 23.98
N ASN A 32 2.83 -3.33 23.12
CA ASN A 32 4.03 -3.29 22.28
C ASN A 32 3.68 -3.09 20.79
N ALA A 33 2.43 -2.76 20.45
CA ALA A 33 1.99 -2.52 19.09
C ALA A 33 1.41 -1.10 18.92
N LEU A 34 1.87 -0.37 17.91
CA LEU A 34 1.30 0.92 17.51
C LEU A 34 0.54 0.74 16.21
N ILE A 35 -0.79 0.89 16.27
CA ILE A 35 -1.65 0.90 15.09
C ILE A 35 -1.78 2.35 14.61
N CYS A 36 -1.16 2.62 13.48
CA CYS A 36 -1.16 3.91 12.83
C CYS A 36 -1.81 3.83 11.45
N SER A 37 -2.20 4.97 10.93
CA SER A 37 -2.78 5.06 9.59
C SER A 37 -2.59 6.45 9.00
N GLY A 38 -2.53 6.53 7.67
CA GLY A 38 -2.37 7.77 6.93
C GLY A 38 -2.85 7.66 5.50
N CYS A 39 -2.93 8.78 4.79
CA CYS A 39 -3.33 8.78 3.38
C CYS A 39 -2.22 9.26 2.46
N VAL A 40 -2.14 8.65 1.27
CA VAL A 40 -1.63 9.33 0.08
C VAL A 40 -2.74 10.25 -0.42
N ALA A 41 -2.65 11.54 -0.09
CA ALA A 41 -3.61 12.54 -0.51
C ALA A 41 -3.24 13.08 -1.91
N VAL A 42 -4.17 12.96 -2.86
CA VAL A 42 -3.96 13.31 -4.28
C VAL A 42 -4.97 14.39 -4.70
N ASP A 43 -4.57 15.30 -5.57
CA ASP A 43 -5.49 16.10 -6.40
C ASP A 43 -5.48 15.48 -7.80
N PRO A 44 -6.46 14.62 -8.14
CA PRO A 44 -6.47 13.93 -9.42
C PRO A 44 -6.63 14.88 -10.61
N LYS A 45 -7.25 16.06 -10.43
CA LYS A 45 -7.49 17.00 -11.52
C LYS A 45 -6.24 17.78 -11.91
N ARG A 46 -5.32 17.98 -10.96
CA ARG A 46 -4.10 18.78 -11.16
C ARG A 46 -2.83 17.95 -11.14
N HIS A 47 -2.98 16.63 -11.05
CA HIS A 47 -1.92 15.65 -10.96
C HIS A 47 -0.91 15.96 -9.85
N LYS A 48 -1.42 16.20 -8.64
CA LYS A 48 -0.57 16.51 -7.48
C LYS A 48 -0.73 15.54 -6.34
N VAL A 49 0.35 15.32 -5.61
CA VAL A 49 0.34 14.59 -4.33
C VAL A 49 0.73 15.56 -3.22
N ALA A 50 0.03 15.46 -2.10
CA ALA A 50 0.32 16.22 -0.89
C ALA A 50 1.21 15.42 0.06
N PHE A 51 2.15 16.10 0.71
CA PHE A 51 2.94 15.55 1.81
C PHE A 51 3.31 16.66 2.80
N ILE A 52 3.89 16.27 3.93
CA ILE A 52 4.36 17.18 4.98
C ILE A 52 5.87 17.31 4.93
N HIS A 53 6.34 18.56 5.01
CA HIS A 53 7.73 18.90 5.25
C HIS A 53 7.90 19.38 6.70
N ASP A 54 8.71 18.67 7.48
CA ASP A 54 9.23 19.15 8.76
C ASP A 54 10.53 19.94 8.50
N ALA A 55 10.42 21.27 8.46
CA ALA A 55 11.54 22.16 8.17
C ALA A 55 12.65 22.09 9.23
N ALA A 56 12.31 21.76 10.49
CA ALA A 56 13.29 21.67 11.57
C ALA A 56 14.19 20.43 11.40
N LYS A 57 13.63 19.33 10.87
CA LYS A 57 14.37 18.07 10.64
C LYS A 57 14.82 17.87 9.19
N GLY A 58 14.30 18.67 8.26
CA GLY A 58 14.53 18.48 6.82
C GLY A 58 13.88 17.20 6.29
N ILE A 59 12.76 16.76 6.88
CA ILE A 59 12.10 15.50 6.56
C ILE A 59 10.86 15.75 5.71
N ASN A 60 10.73 15.02 4.61
CA ASN A 60 9.50 14.88 3.83
C ASN A 60 8.87 13.53 4.14
N GLN A 61 7.60 13.55 4.54
CA GLN A 61 6.86 12.35 4.91
C GLN A 61 5.38 12.48 4.57
N LEU A 62 4.71 11.34 4.43
CA LEU A 62 3.25 11.29 4.39
C LEU A 62 2.64 11.56 5.78
N PRO A 63 1.44 12.18 5.85
CA PRO A 63 0.73 12.36 7.11
C PRO A 63 0.24 11.03 7.67
N LYS A 64 0.43 10.80 8.97
CA LYS A 64 0.10 9.55 9.65
C LYS A 64 0.23 9.68 11.17
N GLY A 65 -0.81 9.27 11.87
CA GLY A 65 -0.78 9.16 13.32
C GLY A 65 -1.44 7.90 13.83
N ARG A 66 -1.69 7.89 15.14
CA ARG A 66 -2.18 6.71 15.86
C ARG A 66 -3.69 6.70 15.82
N LYS A 67 -4.26 5.52 15.62
CA LYS A 67 -5.70 5.33 15.75
C LYS A 67 -6.15 5.59 17.20
N ASN A 68 -7.23 6.32 17.39
CA ASN A 68 -7.87 6.50 18.70
C ASN A 68 -8.56 5.21 19.18
N ILE A 69 -8.82 5.10 20.48
CA ILE A 69 -9.56 3.96 21.05
C ILE A 69 -10.99 3.96 20.48
N GLY A 70 -11.43 2.81 19.95
CA GLY A 70 -12.75 2.65 19.32
C GLY A 70 -12.89 3.23 17.91
N GLU A 71 -11.88 3.93 17.39
CA GLU A 71 -11.88 4.49 16.04
C GLU A 71 -11.61 3.41 14.98
N ASP A 72 -12.22 3.53 13.79
CA ASP A 72 -11.92 2.71 12.62
C ASP A 72 -10.56 3.12 11.98
N ILE A 73 -9.81 2.16 11.42
CA ILE A 73 -8.47 2.43 10.89
C ILE A 73 -8.52 3.36 9.66
N HIS A 74 -9.51 3.21 8.79
CA HIS A 74 -9.67 4.08 7.62
C HIS A 74 -10.12 5.48 8.07
N ALA A 75 -11.05 5.57 9.03
CA ALA A 75 -11.44 6.84 9.63
C ALA A 75 -10.24 7.58 10.25
N ALA A 76 -9.37 6.86 10.96
CA ALA A 76 -8.13 7.42 11.50
C ALA A 76 -7.21 7.95 10.39
N ALA A 77 -7.06 7.23 9.27
CA ALA A 77 -6.23 7.70 8.15
C ALA A 77 -6.70 9.07 7.61
N LEU A 78 -8.01 9.27 7.49
CA LEU A 78 -8.61 10.52 7.03
C LEU A 78 -8.43 11.64 8.07
N ARG A 79 -8.71 11.35 9.34
CA ARG A 79 -8.55 12.31 10.44
C ARG A 79 -7.10 12.77 10.56
N GLU A 80 -6.15 11.85 10.67
CA GLU A 80 -4.71 12.17 10.81
C GLU A 80 -4.21 12.99 9.61
N THR A 81 -4.65 12.63 8.41
CA THR A 81 -4.34 13.42 7.21
C THR A 81 -4.90 14.83 7.31
N GLN A 82 -6.14 14.99 7.75
CA GLN A 82 -6.74 16.31 7.95
C GLN A 82 -6.04 17.11 9.05
N GLU A 83 -5.70 16.50 10.18
CA GLU A 83 -5.06 17.14 11.32
C GLU A 83 -3.70 17.71 10.94
N GLU A 84 -2.81 16.87 10.41
CA GLU A 84 -1.44 17.28 10.11
C GLU A 84 -1.35 18.24 8.89
N THR A 85 -2.21 18.06 7.88
CA THR A 85 -2.14 18.84 6.62
C THR A 85 -3.10 20.02 6.54
N GLY A 86 -4.19 20.01 7.30
CA GLY A 86 -5.31 20.94 7.16
C GLY A 86 -6.21 20.68 5.94
N LEU A 87 -5.96 19.64 5.16
CA LEU A 87 -6.75 19.32 3.98
C LEU A 87 -8.11 18.74 4.35
N THR A 88 -9.14 19.07 3.57
CA THR A 88 -10.39 18.29 3.58
C THR A 88 -10.23 17.14 2.60
N VAL A 89 -10.01 15.95 3.14
CA VAL A 89 -9.81 14.72 2.37
C VAL A 89 -11.08 13.87 2.33
N THR A 90 -11.28 13.16 1.21
CA THR A 90 -12.32 12.13 1.09
C THR A 90 -11.69 10.85 0.54
N PRO A 91 -12.19 9.65 0.91
CA PRO A 91 -11.70 8.39 0.37
C PRO A 91 -11.68 8.41 -1.16
N LEU A 92 -10.59 7.91 -1.74
CA LEU A 92 -10.49 7.73 -3.19
C LEU A 92 -10.73 6.26 -3.51
N THR A 93 -11.86 5.96 -4.15
CA THR A 93 -12.20 4.59 -4.52
C THR A 93 -11.38 4.14 -5.73
N LEU A 94 -10.68 3.01 -5.58
CA LEU A 94 -9.75 2.45 -6.56
C LEU A 94 -10.06 0.98 -6.83
N ARG A 95 -9.70 0.49 -8.02
CA ARG A 95 -9.55 -0.93 -8.33
C ARG A 95 -8.16 -1.43 -7.90
N ALA A 96 -7.76 -1.10 -6.67
CA ALA A 96 -6.45 -1.47 -6.16
C ALA A 96 -6.34 -3.00 -6.03
N ALA A 97 -5.19 -3.57 -6.40
CA ALA A 97 -5.01 -5.01 -6.19
C ALA A 97 -4.94 -5.30 -4.68
N THR A 98 -5.85 -6.14 -4.16
CA THR A 98 -5.96 -6.48 -2.74
C THR A 98 -6.18 -7.98 -2.54
N ARG A 99 -5.77 -8.50 -1.38
CA ARG A 99 -6.11 -9.87 -0.93
C ARG A 99 -7.34 -9.90 -0.02
N ALA A 100 -8.07 -8.79 0.10
CA ALA A 100 -9.35 -8.75 0.78
C ALA A 100 -10.37 -9.64 0.04
N THR A 101 -11.14 -10.41 0.81
CA THR A 101 -12.20 -11.27 0.28
C THR A 101 -13.36 -10.41 -0.23
N PRO A 102 -13.74 -10.51 -1.51
CA PRO A 102 -14.93 -9.84 -2.02
C PRO A 102 -16.19 -10.30 -1.28
N THR A 103 -17.19 -9.43 -1.16
CA THR A 103 -18.49 -9.84 -0.62
C THR A 103 -19.23 -10.73 -1.62
N GLU A 104 -20.21 -11.49 -1.15
CA GLU A 104 -21.04 -12.34 -2.02
C GLU A 104 -21.74 -11.52 -3.12
N ASP A 105 -22.20 -10.31 -2.81
CA ASP A 105 -22.81 -9.41 -3.78
C ASP A 105 -21.81 -8.95 -4.85
N MET A 106 -20.56 -8.64 -4.48
CA MET A 106 -19.50 -8.30 -5.45
C MET A 106 -19.18 -9.49 -6.37
N LEU A 107 -19.14 -10.71 -5.84
CA LEU A 107 -18.90 -11.90 -6.66
C LEU A 107 -20.02 -12.10 -7.67
N ARG A 108 -21.28 -11.97 -7.26
CA ARG A 108 -22.44 -12.11 -8.16
C ARG A 108 -22.49 -11.03 -9.25
N GLU A 109 -21.97 -9.84 -8.97
CA GLU A 109 -21.95 -8.74 -9.94
C GLU A 109 -20.82 -8.88 -10.98
N TYR A 110 -19.64 -9.35 -10.57
CA TYR A 110 -18.43 -9.30 -11.40
C TYR A 110 -17.92 -10.66 -11.90
N VAL A 111 -18.37 -11.77 -11.34
CA VAL A 111 -17.88 -13.11 -11.68
C VAL A 111 -19.02 -13.92 -12.31
N ASP A 112 -18.77 -14.51 -13.48
CA ASP A 112 -19.75 -15.40 -14.10
C ASP A 112 -19.93 -16.66 -13.22
N PRO A 113 -21.16 -17.05 -12.86
CA PRO A 113 -21.41 -18.28 -12.12
C PRO A 113 -20.79 -19.55 -12.73
N GLU A 114 -20.55 -19.58 -14.04
CA GLU A 114 -19.87 -20.72 -14.70
C GLU A 114 -18.34 -20.72 -14.48
N GLU A 115 -17.70 -19.57 -14.24
CA GLU A 115 -16.28 -19.48 -13.87
C GLU A 115 -16.04 -20.02 -12.44
N ILE A 116 -16.99 -19.82 -11.53
CA ILE A 116 -16.93 -20.34 -10.14
C ILE A 116 -16.95 -21.87 -10.10
N LYS A 117 -17.61 -22.53 -11.07
CA LYS A 117 -17.71 -23.99 -11.11
C LYS A 117 -16.39 -24.68 -11.48
N GLN A 118 -15.57 -24.05 -12.33
CA GLN A 118 -14.29 -24.61 -12.78
C GLN A 118 -13.24 -24.69 -11.67
N GLU A 119 -13.32 -23.90 -10.58
CA GLU A 119 -12.42 -24.04 -9.42
C GLU A 119 -12.82 -25.17 -8.46
N THR A 120 -14.02 -25.76 -8.60
CA THR A 120 -14.54 -26.78 -7.68
C THR A 120 -14.52 -28.21 -8.23
N THR A 121 -14.08 -28.39 -9.47
CA THR A 121 -13.91 -29.70 -10.10
C THR A 121 -12.54 -29.79 -10.74
N GLU A 122 -11.74 -30.76 -10.31
CA GLU A 122 -10.35 -31.10 -10.74
C GLU A 122 -9.25 -30.43 -9.88
N ASP A 123 -8.32 -31.08 -9.15
CA ASP A 123 -8.10 -32.46 -8.69
C ASP A 123 -6.99 -32.42 -7.61
N GLU A 124 -6.94 -33.46 -6.76
CA GLU A 124 -5.95 -33.69 -5.70
C GLU A 124 -4.50 -33.96 -6.17
N GLU A 125 -4.15 -33.93 -7.46
CA GLU A 125 -2.80 -34.34 -7.89
C GLU A 125 -2.27 -33.53 -9.09
N GLY A 126 -1.13 -32.84 -8.89
CA GLY A 126 -0.24 -32.39 -9.96
C GLY A 126 -0.04 -30.88 -10.06
N TRP A 127 1.03 -30.37 -9.43
CA TRP A 127 1.53 -29.01 -9.68
C TRP A 127 2.39 -29.03 -10.95
N GLU A 128 1.79 -28.74 -12.11
CA GLU A 128 2.57 -28.32 -13.29
C GLU A 128 2.71 -26.80 -13.31
N ASP A 129 3.91 -26.32 -13.63
CA ASP A 129 4.31 -24.90 -13.65
C ASP A 129 3.46 -24.10 -14.64
N VAL A 130 2.37 -23.50 -14.16
CA VAL A 130 1.59 -22.54 -14.94
C VAL A 130 2.27 -21.17 -14.90
N HIS A 131 2.59 -20.62 -16.07
CA HIS A 131 3.23 -19.31 -16.21
C HIS A 131 2.41 -18.20 -15.50
N GLU A 132 3.06 -17.53 -14.53
CA GLU A 132 2.53 -16.50 -13.62
C GLU A 132 1.71 -15.39 -14.32
N ASP A 133 2.07 -15.04 -15.55
CA ASP A 133 1.39 -14.01 -16.35
C ASP A 133 -0.05 -14.37 -16.76
N THR A 134 -0.41 -15.67 -16.76
CA THR A 134 -1.74 -16.15 -17.20
C THR A 134 -2.72 -16.28 -16.02
N MET A 135 -2.23 -16.54 -14.80
CA MET A 135 -3.04 -16.64 -13.58
C MET A 135 -3.44 -15.26 -13.02
N ALA A 136 -2.69 -14.22 -13.34
CA ALA A 136 -3.00 -12.84 -12.96
C ALA A 136 -4.24 -12.26 -13.69
N SER A 137 -4.72 -12.93 -14.74
CA SER A 137 -5.79 -12.44 -15.61
C SER A 137 -7.15 -13.11 -15.38
N LEU A 138 -7.22 -14.23 -14.64
CA LEU A 138 -8.49 -14.86 -14.25
C LEU A 138 -8.97 -14.27 -12.91
N PRO A 139 -10.24 -13.86 -12.78
CA PRO A 139 -10.84 -13.58 -11.48
C PRO A 139 -10.75 -14.85 -10.62
N GLY A 140 -10.07 -14.79 -9.47
CA GLY A 140 -9.99 -15.92 -8.52
C GLY A 140 -8.63 -16.64 -8.44
N ALA A 141 -7.99 -16.93 -9.57
CA ALA A 141 -6.83 -17.84 -9.62
C ALA A 141 -5.58 -17.36 -8.85
N SER A 142 -5.41 -16.05 -8.62
CA SER A 142 -4.26 -15.48 -7.89
C SER A 142 -4.55 -15.13 -6.41
N GLY A 143 -5.80 -15.28 -5.96
CA GLY A 143 -6.26 -14.77 -4.67
C GLY A 143 -6.13 -13.25 -4.52
N LEU A 144 -6.02 -12.52 -5.64
CA LEU A 144 -6.05 -11.06 -5.70
C LEU A 144 -7.35 -10.61 -6.32
N THR A 145 -7.99 -9.63 -5.68
CA THR A 145 -9.10 -8.86 -6.21
C THR A 145 -8.55 -7.58 -6.82
N ASN A 146 -8.78 -7.35 -8.12
CA ASN A 146 -8.34 -6.13 -8.81
C ASN A 146 -9.40 -5.54 -9.76
N TRP A 147 -10.62 -6.09 -9.74
CA TRP A 147 -11.72 -5.71 -10.63
C TRP A 147 -12.77 -4.83 -9.95
N VAL A 148 -12.94 -4.91 -8.63
CA VAL A 148 -13.95 -4.10 -7.93
C VAL A 148 -13.34 -2.79 -7.40
N GLN A 149 -14.15 -1.74 -7.40
CA GLN A 149 -13.80 -0.46 -6.79
C GLN A 149 -13.99 -0.52 -5.26
N HIS A 150 -12.96 -0.18 -4.48
CA HIS A 150 -13.01 -0.18 -3.02
C HIS A 150 -12.08 0.88 -2.40
N CYS A 151 -12.11 1.00 -1.07
CA CYS A 151 -11.24 1.87 -0.28
C CYS A 151 -10.41 1.12 0.77
N GLU A 152 -10.13 -0.18 0.55
CA GLU A 152 -9.16 -0.94 1.35
C GLU A 152 -7.77 -0.27 1.39
N PRO A 153 -6.93 -0.60 2.40
CA PRO A 153 -5.54 -0.14 2.44
C PRO A 153 -4.79 -0.46 1.14
N ILE A 154 -4.05 0.52 0.62
CA ILE A 154 -3.18 0.34 -0.55
C ILE A 154 -1.87 -0.37 -0.21
N GLY A 155 -1.51 -0.41 1.08
CA GLY A 155 -0.34 -1.09 1.61
C GLY A 155 -0.15 -0.84 3.12
N ILE A 156 0.88 -1.48 3.68
CA ILE A 156 1.30 -1.28 5.06
C ILE A 156 2.81 -1.01 5.15
N THR A 157 3.22 -0.21 6.13
CA THR A 157 4.62 -0.06 6.52
C THR A 157 4.78 -0.53 7.97
N THR A 158 5.83 -1.30 8.24
CA THR A 158 6.13 -1.78 9.60
C THR A 158 7.56 -1.45 10.02
N HIS A 159 7.76 -0.96 11.24
CA HIS A 159 9.08 -0.75 11.84
C HIS A 159 8.97 -0.65 13.36
N LEU A 160 10.10 -0.64 14.09
CA LEU A 160 10.09 -0.34 15.52
C LEU A 160 10.05 1.18 15.72
N CYS A 161 9.18 1.66 16.60
CA CYS A 161 9.18 3.05 17.03
C CYS A 161 10.43 3.35 17.86
N GLU A 162 11.22 4.34 17.47
CA GLU A 162 12.49 4.66 18.14
C GLU A 162 12.33 5.04 19.62
N GLU A 163 11.22 5.69 19.97
CA GLU A 163 10.98 6.19 21.33
C GLU A 163 10.48 5.11 22.28
N THR A 164 9.60 4.23 21.80
CA THR A 164 8.88 3.26 22.64
C THR A 164 9.32 1.82 22.42
N LEU A 165 10.07 1.56 21.34
CA LEU A 165 10.41 0.22 20.83
C LEU A 165 9.19 -0.64 20.47
N ALA A 166 7.99 -0.06 20.48
CA ALA A 166 6.78 -0.75 20.04
C ALA A 166 6.84 -1.01 18.52
N HIS A 167 6.27 -2.14 18.10
CA HIS A 167 6.12 -2.48 16.70
C HIS A 167 5.04 -1.60 16.07
N LYS A 168 5.46 -0.66 15.24
CA LYS A 168 4.58 0.26 14.53
C LYS A 168 4.15 -0.35 13.22
N VAL A 169 2.83 -0.38 13.01
CA VAL A 169 2.18 -0.75 11.75
C VAL A 169 1.44 0.49 11.26
N ILE A 170 1.70 0.91 10.03
CA ILE A 170 1.02 2.04 9.40
C ILE A 170 0.21 1.49 8.23
N PHE A 171 -1.11 1.70 8.25
CA PHE A 171 -1.99 1.42 7.13
C PHE A 171 -2.09 2.64 6.23
N TRP A 172 -1.78 2.47 4.95
CA TRP A 172 -1.87 3.55 3.97
C TRP A 172 -3.16 3.42 3.16
N TYR A 173 -3.88 4.53 3.00
CA TYR A 173 -5.07 4.63 2.16
C TYR A 173 -4.85 5.65 1.05
N ALA A 174 -5.67 5.59 0.00
CA ALA A 174 -5.74 6.63 -1.01
C ALA A 174 -6.89 7.59 -0.67
N ALA A 175 -6.60 8.90 -0.71
CA ALA A 175 -7.61 9.92 -0.52
C ALA A 175 -7.45 11.04 -1.55
N GLN A 176 -8.55 11.72 -1.85
CA GLN A 176 -8.54 12.90 -2.72
C GLN A 176 -8.76 14.19 -1.92
N ALA A 177 -8.09 15.26 -2.35
CA ALA A 177 -8.30 16.63 -1.90
C ALA A 177 -8.12 17.61 -3.07
N ASP A 178 -8.76 18.78 -2.99
CA ASP A 178 -8.59 19.85 -3.97
C ASP A 178 -7.43 20.77 -3.56
N SER A 179 -6.36 20.78 -4.35
CA SER A 179 -5.16 21.58 -4.05
C SER A 179 -5.37 23.09 -4.18
N THR A 180 -6.54 23.54 -4.64
CA THR A 180 -6.90 24.96 -4.68
C THR A 180 -7.64 25.45 -3.44
N ILE A 181 -8.08 24.54 -2.57
CA ILE A 181 -8.69 24.91 -1.30
C ILE A 181 -7.56 25.13 -0.28
N PRO A 182 -7.48 26.32 0.34
CA PRO A 182 -6.48 26.58 1.38
C PRO A 182 -6.60 25.59 2.55
N PRO A 183 -5.49 25.05 3.06
CA PRO A 183 -5.52 24.15 4.21
C PRO A 183 -5.98 24.90 5.46
N ARG A 184 -6.80 24.22 6.26
CA ARG A 184 -7.17 24.69 7.60
C ARG A 184 -5.94 24.79 8.49
N GLN A 185 -5.93 25.79 9.37
CA GLN A 185 -4.82 26.05 10.30
C GLN A 185 -5.15 25.61 11.73
N ASP A 186 -6.43 25.35 12.01
CA ASP A 186 -6.97 25.05 13.34
C ASP A 186 -7.04 23.54 13.64
N THR A 187 -6.50 22.71 12.75
CA THR A 187 -6.61 21.24 12.84
C THR A 187 -5.38 20.58 13.45
N ARG A 188 -4.27 21.30 13.56
CA ARG A 188 -2.98 20.76 13.99
C ARG A 188 -2.84 20.74 15.50
N GLU A 189 -2.23 19.68 16.00
CA GLU A 189 -1.77 19.63 17.37
C GLU A 189 -0.65 20.65 17.62
N HIS A 190 -0.44 21.00 18.89
CA HIS A 190 0.51 22.05 19.25
C HIS A 190 1.97 21.71 18.91
N TRP A 191 2.32 20.43 18.81
CA TRP A 191 3.65 19.94 18.43
C TRP A 191 3.83 19.74 16.91
N GLU A 192 2.82 20.07 16.09
CA GLU A 192 2.82 19.90 14.62
C GLU A 192 2.74 21.23 13.89
N GLN A 193 2.80 22.34 14.62
CA GLN A 193 2.69 23.69 14.07
C GLN A 193 3.83 24.01 13.08
N GLN A 194 4.97 23.33 13.19
CA GLN A 194 6.11 23.45 12.27
C GLN A 194 5.93 22.71 10.93
N TYR A 195 4.90 21.87 10.79
CA TYR A 195 4.71 21.12 9.56
C TYR A 195 4.27 22.02 8.41
N GLU A 196 4.91 21.88 7.26
CA GLU A 196 4.54 22.60 6.05
C GLU A 196 3.87 21.64 5.07
N LEU A 197 2.65 21.97 4.63
CA LEU A 197 2.01 21.25 3.53
C LEU A 197 2.73 21.58 2.21
N LYS A 198 3.09 20.54 1.45
CA LYS A 198 3.60 20.66 0.08
C LYS A 198 2.68 19.92 -0.87
N TRP A 199 2.31 20.59 -1.96
CA TRP A 199 1.71 19.97 -3.15
C TRP A 199 2.75 19.92 -4.25
N VAL A 200 3.03 18.73 -4.76
CA VAL A 200 4.02 18.51 -5.83
C VAL A 200 3.44 17.70 -6.97
N ASP A 201 4.08 17.71 -8.13
CA ASP A 201 3.71 16.84 -9.26
C ASP A 201 3.71 15.37 -8.82
N ALA A 202 2.63 14.66 -9.15
CA ALA A 202 2.43 13.27 -8.73
C ALA A 202 3.58 12.35 -9.18
N ARG A 203 4.17 12.58 -10.36
CA ARG A 203 5.25 11.75 -10.92
C ARG A 203 6.58 11.93 -10.21
N GLU A 204 6.76 13.05 -9.52
CA GLU A 204 7.98 13.40 -8.80
C GLU A 204 7.85 13.18 -7.28
N ALA A 205 6.62 13.08 -6.77
CA ALA A 205 6.33 13.03 -5.34
C ALA A 205 7.09 11.93 -4.57
N ALA A 206 7.12 10.71 -5.10
CA ALA A 206 7.78 9.58 -4.45
C ALA A 206 9.29 9.83 -4.24
N LYS A 207 9.95 10.48 -5.20
CA LYS A 207 11.40 10.78 -5.16
C LYS A 207 11.76 11.83 -4.11
N LEU A 208 10.78 12.60 -3.65
CA LEU A 208 10.98 13.65 -2.66
C LEU A 208 10.86 13.13 -1.22
N MET A 209 10.33 11.91 -1.01
CA MET A 209 10.15 11.36 0.33
C MET A 209 11.50 11.07 0.97
N THR A 210 11.65 11.42 2.26
CA THR A 210 12.83 11.07 3.03
C THR A 210 12.88 9.58 3.32
N PHE A 211 11.71 8.98 3.56
CA PHE A 211 11.59 7.54 3.81
C PHE A 211 11.16 6.82 2.53
N GLU A 212 11.95 5.82 2.13
CA GLU A 212 11.66 5.01 0.93
C GLU A 212 10.27 4.37 0.98
N ALA A 213 9.84 3.90 2.15
CA ALA A 213 8.53 3.27 2.33
C ALA A 213 7.36 4.23 2.04
N ASP A 214 7.49 5.51 2.37
CA ASP A 214 6.47 6.53 2.03
C ASP A 214 6.44 6.75 0.51
N GLY A 215 7.61 6.76 -0.14
CA GLY A 215 7.72 6.80 -1.61
C GLY A 215 7.04 5.60 -2.28
N GLN A 216 7.26 4.39 -1.76
CA GLN A 216 6.60 3.17 -2.24
C GLN A 216 5.08 3.21 -2.06
N ALA A 217 4.57 3.78 -0.96
CA ALA A 217 3.14 3.98 -0.77
C ALA A 217 2.55 4.93 -1.83
N ILE A 218 3.26 6.02 -2.16
CA ILE A 218 2.88 6.95 -3.24
C ILE A 218 2.87 6.23 -4.59
N GLU A 219 3.93 5.51 -4.95
CA GLU A 219 4.01 4.78 -6.22
C GLU A 219 2.88 3.75 -6.37
N LYS A 220 2.58 3.02 -5.29
CA LYS A 220 1.47 2.07 -5.24
C LYS A 220 0.12 2.78 -5.45
N ALA A 221 -0.13 3.89 -4.76
CA ALA A 221 -1.36 4.68 -4.93
C ALA A 221 -1.55 5.14 -6.37
N LEU A 222 -0.49 5.70 -6.99
CA LEU A 222 -0.55 6.19 -8.37
C LEU A 222 -0.72 5.06 -9.39
N SER A 223 -0.11 3.91 -9.15
CA SER A 223 -0.32 2.71 -9.97
C SER A 223 -1.78 2.23 -9.92
N ASP A 224 -2.36 2.17 -8.71
CA ASP A 224 -3.75 1.77 -8.52
C ASP A 224 -4.73 2.80 -9.10
N MET A 225 -4.41 4.09 -9.04
CA MET A 225 -5.15 5.15 -9.72
C MET A 225 -5.15 4.95 -11.25
N ARG A 226 -3.99 4.72 -11.87
CA ARG A 226 -3.94 4.45 -13.32
C ARG A 226 -4.76 3.23 -13.71
N ARG A 227 -4.66 2.15 -12.94
CA ARG A 227 -5.47 0.93 -13.10
C ARG A 227 -6.98 1.23 -12.99
N SER A 228 -7.34 2.20 -12.17
CA SER A 228 -8.72 2.64 -11.96
C SER A 228 -9.22 3.63 -13.02
N GLY A 229 -8.40 3.97 -14.02
CA GLY A 229 -8.75 4.86 -15.12
C GLY A 229 -8.47 6.34 -14.88
N TYR A 230 -7.76 6.71 -13.82
CA TYR A 230 -7.34 8.09 -13.61
C TYR A 230 -6.12 8.44 -14.48
N GLU A 231 -6.13 9.61 -15.08
CA GLU A 231 -4.95 10.21 -15.70
C GLU A 231 -4.11 10.87 -14.58
N ILE A 232 -3.01 10.21 -14.17
CA ILE A 232 -2.16 10.67 -13.05
C ILE A 232 -0.68 10.31 -13.25
#